data_AF-A0A0L0P7T4-F1
#
_entry.id   AF-A0A0L0P7T4-F1
#
_cell.length_a   1.000
_cell.length_b   1.000
_cell.length_c   1.000
_cell.angle_alpha   90.00
_cell.angle_beta   90.00
_cell.angle_gamma   90.00
#
_symmetry.space_group_name_H-M   'P 1'
#
loop_
_entity.id
_entity.type
_entity.pdbx_description
1 polymer ?
#
loop_
_entity_poly.entity_id
_entity_poly.type
_entity_poly.pdbx_seq_one_letter_code
_entity_poly.pdbx_strand_id
1 'polypeptide(L)'
;MNNSDEEFSDHDSDVELRDDSLLPDEDGMAKRTRSRKPKNSRQGASGAYSWEDEYQRTWDIVKNDEDGERSLESLVKQMIEARKRKIMRNPTTPFQRGIIRTLVLVIDGSLAMIEKDLRPTRFAAMLSYLLDFIIEFFDQNPISQLGIIMMRNGMAHLVSEVSGLPQYHLDKLRVLKARQHNRFEPKGDPSLQNALELARSLLTINYGGMASASTKNSKEILIIFGALFTSDPGNIHKTIDSLVKENIKVKVIGLSAQVAICQEIVSRTNFPSSSKNKVRMDIGDLYGVIMNEAHLKELLMNCVEPLAVTTKSAEAVQSSSKGVPLIRMGFPSKMQPHMNASLAVESNFPSLCSCHLSQGQEENGNITIQQNTSGSDSSASVAGYTCPQCESRVCHLPTSCPVCGLMLILSTHLARSYHHLAPLAAFQEVPISPKYENNYCHGCLLRFPDGISNTKETYQTSSRYRCMKCKKDFCIDCDVFVHETLHNCPGCESHAC
;
A
#
# COMPACT_ATOMS: atom_id res chain seq x y z
N MET A 1 -37.66 -51.14 -60.28
CA MET A 1 -38.97 -51.83 -60.17
C MET A 1 -39.79 -51.08 -59.15
N ASN A 2 -41.10 -51.04 -59.39
CA ASN A 2 -42.24 -50.73 -58.51
C ASN A 2 -42.01 -51.14 -57.02
N ASN A 3 -42.60 -50.51 -56.01
CA ASN A 3 -43.59 -49.41 -55.96
C ASN A 3 -43.74 -48.83 -54.53
N SER A 4 -44.43 -47.68 -54.40
CA SER A 4 -45.34 -47.17 -53.33
C SER A 4 -45.26 -47.68 -51.86
N ASP A 5 -45.58 -46.91 -50.82
CA ASP A 5 -45.92 -45.48 -50.61
C ASP A 5 -45.64 -45.17 -49.09
N GLU A 6 -46.06 -44.12 -48.36
CA GLU A 6 -47.22 -43.20 -48.41
C GLU A 6 -46.91 -41.86 -47.68
N GLU A 7 -47.92 -41.03 -47.43
CA GLU A 7 -47.85 -39.58 -47.15
C GLU A 7 -47.90 -39.15 -45.66
N PHE A 8 -47.38 -37.94 -45.34
CA PHE A 8 -48.20 -36.80 -44.87
C PHE A 8 -47.44 -35.45 -44.87
N SER A 9 -48.14 -34.32 -45.08
CA SER A 9 -47.61 -32.93 -45.10
C SER A 9 -48.53 -31.96 -44.30
N ASP A 10 -48.50 -30.61 -44.30
CA ASP A 10 -47.84 -29.48 -45.02
C ASP A 10 -48.01 -28.22 -44.11
N HIS A 11 -47.40 -27.02 -44.23
CA HIS A 11 -46.41 -26.35 -45.11
C HIS A 11 -45.23 -25.83 -44.20
N ASP A 12 -44.22 -24.98 -44.51
CA ASP A 12 -43.94 -23.90 -45.51
C ASP A 12 -44.81 -22.61 -45.34
N SER A 13 -44.42 -21.37 -45.70
CA SER A 13 -43.15 -20.60 -45.86
C SER A 13 -43.51 -19.09 -45.70
N ASP A 14 -42.66 -18.07 -45.45
CA ASP A 14 -41.21 -17.80 -45.32
C ASP A 14 -40.63 -16.82 -46.39
N VAL A 15 -39.51 -16.16 -46.07
CA VAL A 15 -38.63 -15.29 -46.91
C VAL A 15 -39.06 -13.83 -47.19
N GLU A 16 -38.03 -12.97 -47.30
CA GLU A 16 -38.03 -11.51 -47.59
C GLU A 16 -38.14 -11.17 -49.10
N LEU A 17 -38.21 -9.88 -49.47
CA LEU A 17 -37.27 -9.27 -50.45
C LEU A 17 -37.39 -7.72 -50.55
N ARG A 18 -36.57 -7.10 -51.42
CA ARG A 18 -36.29 -5.65 -51.54
C ARG A 18 -36.74 -5.04 -52.90
N ASP A 19 -36.49 -3.73 -53.03
CA ASP A 19 -36.52 -2.86 -54.23
C ASP A 19 -37.92 -2.52 -54.79
N ASP A 20 -38.14 -1.40 -55.50
CA ASP A 20 -37.22 -0.32 -55.90
C ASP A 20 -37.90 1.08 -55.72
N SER A 21 -37.08 2.11 -55.93
CA SER A 21 -37.34 3.54 -56.10
C SER A 21 -38.44 3.88 -57.12
N LEU A 22 -39.18 4.97 -56.88
CA LEU A 22 -39.38 6.12 -57.80
C LEU A 22 -40.42 7.14 -57.25
N LEU A 23 -40.22 8.42 -57.57
CA LEU A 23 -41.20 9.52 -57.41
C LEU A 23 -41.70 9.93 -58.82
N PRO A 24 -42.93 10.47 -58.97
CA PRO A 24 -43.13 11.92 -58.82
C PRO A 24 -44.51 12.37 -58.23
N ASP A 25 -44.54 13.63 -57.77
CA ASP A 25 -45.45 14.76 -58.08
C ASP A 25 -46.88 14.48 -58.64
N GLU A 26 -47.94 15.26 -58.34
CA GLU A 26 -48.16 16.37 -57.39
C GLU A 26 -49.68 16.54 -57.11
N ASP A 27 -50.04 17.48 -56.23
CA ASP A 27 -51.37 18.12 -56.10
C ASP A 27 -52.58 17.31 -55.56
N GLY A 28 -53.60 18.02 -55.03
CA GLY A 28 -54.92 17.44 -54.69
C GLY A 28 -55.45 17.64 -53.24
N MET A 29 -56.00 18.82 -52.93
CA MET A 29 -56.50 19.17 -51.58
C MET A 29 -57.72 18.36 -51.08
N ALA A 30 -57.72 17.97 -49.79
CA ALA A 30 -58.95 17.87 -48.98
C ALA A 30 -58.69 18.04 -47.46
N LYS A 31 -59.16 19.14 -46.85
CA LYS A 31 -59.07 19.39 -45.39
C LYS A 31 -60.23 18.75 -44.64
N ARG A 32 -59.99 17.87 -43.63
CA ARG A 32 -60.96 17.60 -42.55
C ARG A 32 -60.34 17.54 -41.15
N THR A 33 -60.55 18.63 -40.41
CA THR A 33 -60.79 18.71 -38.94
C THR A 33 -59.92 17.91 -37.96
N ARG A 34 -59.11 18.63 -37.16
CA ARG A 34 -58.52 18.15 -35.90
C ARG A 34 -59.59 17.59 -34.94
N SER A 35 -59.40 16.37 -34.42
CA SER A 35 -60.01 15.95 -33.15
C SER A 35 -59.06 16.25 -31.99
N ARG A 36 -59.59 16.56 -30.80
CA ARG A 36 -58.78 16.78 -29.59
C ARG A 36 -58.58 15.43 -28.89
N LYS A 37 -57.34 14.95 -28.73
CA LYS A 37 -57.05 13.87 -27.78
C LYS A 37 -57.48 14.31 -26.36
N PRO A 38 -58.13 13.45 -25.57
CA PRO A 38 -58.44 13.76 -24.17
C PRO A 38 -57.14 13.86 -23.36
N LYS A 39 -57.07 14.80 -22.41
CA LYS A 39 -55.95 14.87 -21.46
C LYS A 39 -56.12 13.79 -20.39
N ASN A 40 -55.24 12.79 -20.38
CA ASN A 40 -55.13 11.89 -19.24
C ASN A 40 -54.45 12.63 -18.08
N SER A 41 -55.05 12.60 -16.90
CA SER A 41 -54.57 13.28 -15.67
C SER A 41 -53.34 12.62 -15.01
N ARG A 42 -52.52 11.92 -15.79
CA ARG A 42 -51.30 11.23 -15.35
C ARG A 42 -50.04 11.62 -16.14
N GLN A 43 -50.17 12.51 -17.13
CA GLN A 43 -49.05 12.99 -17.93
C GLN A 43 -48.40 14.22 -17.28
N GLY A 44 -47.08 14.20 -17.16
CA GLY A 44 -46.24 15.30 -16.67
C GLY A 44 -46.02 16.41 -17.71
N ALA A 45 -45.08 17.30 -17.43
CA ALA A 45 -44.80 18.47 -18.26
C ALA A 45 -44.16 18.09 -19.61
N SER A 46 -43.39 16.99 -19.65
CA SER A 46 -42.82 16.39 -20.86
C SER A 46 -43.84 15.62 -21.72
N GLY A 47 -45.03 15.33 -21.18
CA GLY A 47 -46.00 14.41 -21.78
C GLY A 47 -45.77 12.93 -21.45
N ALA A 48 -44.66 12.57 -20.79
CA ALA A 48 -44.45 11.27 -20.17
C ALA A 48 -45.36 11.08 -18.94
N TYR A 49 -45.42 9.90 -18.33
CA TYR A 49 -46.10 9.72 -17.04
C TYR A 49 -45.39 10.49 -15.91
N SER A 50 -46.10 10.91 -14.86
CA SER A 50 -45.49 11.74 -13.80
C SER A 50 -44.33 11.08 -13.03
N TRP A 51 -44.24 9.74 -13.04
CA TRP A 51 -43.11 8.99 -12.47
C TRP A 51 -41.92 8.89 -13.43
N GLU A 52 -42.11 9.16 -14.73
CA GLU A 52 -41.04 9.28 -15.72
C GLU A 52 -40.42 10.68 -15.67
N ASP A 53 -41.21 11.72 -15.42
CA ASP A 53 -40.74 13.10 -15.14
C ASP A 53 -39.93 13.21 -13.83
N GLU A 54 -40.25 12.37 -12.84
CA GLU A 54 -39.50 12.28 -11.57
C GLU A 54 -38.18 11.51 -11.72
N TYR A 55 -38.09 10.59 -12.70
CA TYR A 55 -36.89 9.80 -12.99
C TYR A 55 -35.91 10.54 -13.91
N GLN A 56 -35.57 11.78 -13.56
CA GLN A 56 -34.45 12.50 -14.20
C GLN A 56 -33.17 11.68 -14.02
N ARG A 57 -32.51 11.32 -15.12
CA ARG A 57 -31.24 10.59 -15.03
C ARG A 57 -30.23 11.51 -14.39
N THR A 58 -29.45 11.02 -13.44
CA THR A 58 -28.43 11.83 -12.74
C THR A 58 -27.43 12.50 -13.69
N TRP A 59 -27.21 11.91 -14.86
CA TRP A 59 -26.38 12.46 -15.95
C TRP A 59 -27.05 13.59 -16.74
N ASP A 60 -28.39 13.65 -16.81
CA ASP A 60 -29.13 14.75 -17.46
C ASP A 60 -29.18 15.99 -16.54
N ILE A 61 -29.04 15.79 -15.22
CA ILE A 61 -28.89 16.84 -14.21
C ILE A 61 -27.49 17.47 -14.28
N VAL A 62 -26.47 16.69 -14.67
CA VAL A 62 -25.16 17.21 -15.08
C VAL A 62 -25.27 17.82 -16.48
N LYS A 63 -26.03 18.91 -16.57
CA LYS A 63 -25.86 19.85 -17.69
C LYS A 63 -24.40 20.30 -17.71
N ASN A 64 -23.88 20.53 -18.91
CA ASN A 64 -22.71 21.38 -19.04
C ASN A 64 -23.08 22.75 -18.47
N ASP A 65 -22.40 23.17 -17.39
CA ASP A 65 -22.38 24.59 -17.03
C ASP A 65 -21.92 25.36 -18.29
N GLU A 66 -22.62 26.43 -18.63
CA GLU A 66 -22.35 27.18 -19.88
C GLU A 66 -20.95 27.85 -19.86
N ASP A 67 -20.34 27.92 -18.66
CA ASP A 67 -18.93 28.22 -18.41
C ASP A 67 -18.05 26.95 -18.37
N GLY A 68 -17.75 26.32 -19.52
CA GLY A 68 -16.95 25.08 -19.56
C GLY A 68 -15.58 25.14 -18.88
N GLU A 69 -15.00 26.34 -18.72
CA GLU A 69 -13.74 26.60 -18.04
C GLU A 69 -13.80 26.31 -16.52
N ARG A 70 -14.94 26.58 -15.88
CA ARG A 70 -15.11 26.45 -14.41
C ARG A 70 -15.08 25.00 -13.92
N SER A 71 -15.43 24.05 -14.80
CA SER A 71 -15.28 22.61 -14.53
C SER A 71 -13.81 22.21 -14.41
N LEU A 72 -12.97 22.65 -15.36
CA LEU A 72 -11.53 22.36 -15.34
C LEU A 72 -10.83 22.99 -14.13
N GLU A 73 -11.16 24.25 -13.79
CA GLU A 73 -10.66 24.87 -12.57
C GLU A 73 -11.04 24.09 -11.31
N SER A 74 -12.28 23.61 -11.22
CA SER A 74 -12.76 22.83 -10.07
C SER A 74 -11.97 21.52 -9.92
N LEU A 75 -11.72 20.81 -11.03
CA LEU A 75 -10.90 19.59 -11.04
C LEU A 75 -9.44 19.87 -10.65
N VAL A 76 -8.84 20.96 -11.12
CA VAL A 76 -7.48 21.37 -10.74
C VAL A 76 -7.43 21.76 -9.26
N LYS A 77 -8.41 22.50 -8.75
CA LYS A 77 -8.53 22.86 -7.33
C LYS A 77 -8.69 21.61 -6.46
N GLN A 78 -9.51 20.64 -6.84
CA GLN A 78 -9.63 19.34 -6.17
C GLN A 78 -8.32 18.54 -6.18
N MET A 79 -7.57 18.55 -7.29
CA MET A 79 -6.26 17.89 -7.37
C MET A 79 -5.21 18.56 -6.45
N ILE A 80 -5.18 19.89 -6.41
CA ILE A 80 -4.32 20.66 -5.49
C ILE A 80 -4.73 20.41 -4.03
N GLU A 81 -6.03 20.40 -3.73
CA GLU A 81 -6.52 20.04 -2.40
C GLU A 81 -6.16 18.61 -2.00
N ALA A 82 -6.24 17.63 -2.90
CA ALA A 82 -5.85 16.25 -2.61
C ALA A 82 -4.35 16.16 -2.27
N ARG A 83 -3.49 16.86 -3.02
CA ARG A 83 -2.05 17.00 -2.72
C ARG A 83 -1.83 17.69 -1.36
N LYS A 84 -2.49 18.82 -1.10
CA LYS A 84 -2.43 19.53 0.20
C LYS A 84 -2.88 18.65 1.36
N ARG A 85 -3.97 17.88 1.22
CA ARG A 85 -4.45 16.93 2.24
C ARG A 85 -3.43 15.83 2.52
N LYS A 86 -2.70 15.34 1.51
CA LYS A 86 -1.62 14.35 1.69
C LYS A 86 -0.44 14.93 2.48
N ILE A 87 0.00 16.15 2.19
CA ILE A 87 1.07 16.83 2.97
C ILE A 87 0.60 17.13 4.41
N MET A 88 -0.61 17.70 4.57
CA MET A 88 -1.18 18.10 5.87
C MET A 88 -1.59 16.93 6.77
N ARG A 89 -1.67 15.70 6.24
CA ARG A 89 -1.92 14.47 7.02
C ARG A 89 -0.73 14.06 7.88
N ASN A 90 0.50 14.41 7.50
CA ASN A 90 1.70 14.00 8.21
C ASN A 90 1.99 14.97 9.35
N PRO A 91 1.82 14.58 10.63
CA PRO A 91 1.95 15.50 11.74
C PRO A 91 3.41 15.94 11.91
N THR A 92 3.64 17.24 11.84
CA THR A 92 4.98 17.87 11.95
C THR A 92 5.59 17.79 13.35
N THR A 93 4.85 17.24 14.32
CA THR A 93 5.31 16.96 15.69
C THR A 93 6.19 15.70 15.71
N PRO A 94 7.49 15.79 16.04
CA PRO A 94 8.36 14.62 16.10
C PRO A 94 7.96 13.72 17.27
N PHE A 95 7.61 12.48 16.98
CA PHE A 95 7.33 11.43 17.96
C PHE A 95 8.43 10.38 17.94
N GLN A 96 8.65 9.71 19.08
CA GLN A 96 9.45 8.49 19.09
C GLN A 96 8.73 7.41 18.25
N ARG A 97 9.37 6.89 17.20
CA ARG A 97 8.84 5.82 16.33
C ARG A 97 9.67 4.55 16.44
N GLY A 98 9.04 3.40 16.20
CA GLY A 98 9.72 2.10 16.13
C GLY A 98 10.38 1.87 14.76
N ILE A 99 11.63 2.29 14.58
CA ILE A 99 12.34 2.13 13.29
C ILE A 99 12.62 0.64 12.99
N ILE A 100 13.00 -0.13 14.01
CA ILE A 100 13.23 -1.58 13.90
C ILE A 100 11.89 -2.28 14.16
N ARG A 101 11.12 -2.43 13.09
CA ARG A 101 9.80 -3.08 13.09
C ARG A 101 9.86 -4.48 12.50
N THR A 102 9.12 -5.39 13.11
CA THR A 102 8.81 -6.71 12.55
C THR A 102 7.32 -6.71 12.24
N LEU A 103 6.97 -6.69 10.95
CA LEU A 103 5.60 -6.67 10.47
C LEU A 103 5.19 -8.05 9.98
N VAL A 104 4.11 -8.60 10.50
CA VAL A 104 3.46 -9.81 9.96
C VAL A 104 2.22 -9.39 9.19
N LEU A 105 2.24 -9.62 7.88
CA LEU A 105 1.12 -9.41 6.98
C LEU A 105 0.21 -10.65 7.01
N VAL A 106 -1.07 -10.45 7.33
CA VAL A 106 -2.11 -11.48 7.30
C VAL A 106 -3.06 -11.20 6.14
N ILE A 107 -3.11 -12.13 5.20
CA ILE A 107 -3.86 -12.07 3.94
C ILE A 107 -5.12 -12.91 4.08
N ASP A 108 -6.30 -12.32 3.88
CA ASP A 108 -7.53 -13.07 3.68
C ASP A 108 -7.50 -13.83 2.34
N GLY A 109 -7.78 -15.14 2.41
CA GLY A 109 -7.88 -16.08 1.31
C GLY A 109 -9.14 -16.95 1.41
N SER A 110 -10.20 -16.41 1.98
CA SER A 110 -11.54 -17.01 2.06
C SER A 110 -12.35 -16.84 0.76
N LEU A 111 -13.54 -17.47 0.68
CA LEU A 111 -14.43 -17.36 -0.47
C LEU A 111 -14.86 -15.91 -0.81
N ALA A 112 -14.95 -15.02 0.19
CA ALA A 112 -15.28 -13.60 0.01
C ALA A 112 -14.26 -12.83 -0.85
N MET A 113 -13.08 -13.42 -1.07
CA MET A 113 -11.99 -12.85 -1.87
C MET A 113 -12.10 -13.16 -3.37
N ILE A 114 -13.03 -14.03 -3.78
CA ILE A 114 -13.35 -14.32 -5.19
C ILE A 114 -14.19 -13.18 -5.81
N GLU A 115 -14.90 -12.39 -5.00
CA GLU A 115 -15.78 -11.32 -5.47
C GLU A 115 -15.07 -10.27 -6.33
N LYS A 116 -15.79 -9.75 -7.34
CA LYS A 116 -15.27 -8.87 -8.42
C LYS A 116 -15.41 -7.37 -8.13
N ASP A 117 -15.46 -7.04 -6.85
CA ASP A 117 -15.52 -5.69 -6.28
C ASP A 117 -14.27 -4.86 -6.66
N LEU A 118 -13.09 -5.47 -6.52
CA LEU A 118 -11.86 -5.03 -7.18
C LEU A 118 -11.58 -5.92 -8.40
N ARG A 119 -10.93 -5.37 -9.44
CA ARG A 119 -10.70 -6.07 -10.70
C ARG A 119 -9.34 -6.78 -10.72
N PRO A 120 -9.24 -8.04 -11.22
CA PRO A 120 -10.32 -8.89 -11.71
C PRO A 120 -11.11 -9.59 -10.59
N THR A 121 -10.50 -9.76 -9.40
CA THR A 121 -11.13 -10.18 -8.14
C THR A 121 -10.43 -9.46 -6.98
N ARG A 122 -11.08 -9.37 -5.80
CA ARG A 122 -10.47 -8.84 -4.57
C ARG A 122 -9.11 -9.46 -4.28
N PHE A 123 -8.96 -10.77 -4.41
CA PHE A 123 -7.69 -11.47 -4.17
C PHE A 123 -6.59 -11.05 -5.15
N ALA A 124 -6.85 -11.12 -6.46
CA ALA A 124 -5.86 -10.83 -7.50
C ALA A 124 -5.43 -9.36 -7.51
N ALA A 125 -6.36 -8.45 -7.20
CA ALA A 125 -6.09 -7.03 -7.01
C ALA A 125 -5.21 -6.80 -5.77
N MET A 126 -5.61 -7.32 -4.61
CA MET A 126 -4.87 -7.16 -3.35
C MET A 126 -3.43 -7.71 -3.45
N LEU A 127 -3.23 -8.90 -4.03
CA LEU A 127 -1.90 -9.46 -4.28
C LEU A 127 -1.02 -8.59 -5.19
N SER A 128 -1.63 -7.74 -6.03
CA SER A 128 -0.89 -6.80 -6.89
C SER A 128 -0.40 -5.60 -6.08
N TYR A 129 -1.26 -4.95 -5.29
CA TYR A 129 -0.85 -3.82 -4.44
C TYR A 129 0.05 -4.26 -3.28
N LEU A 130 0.02 -5.54 -2.88
CA LEU A 130 0.98 -6.10 -1.94
C LEU A 130 2.40 -6.23 -2.51
N LEU A 131 2.56 -6.48 -3.81
CA LEU A 131 3.89 -6.44 -4.44
C LEU A 131 4.46 -5.01 -4.42
N ASP A 132 3.65 -4.01 -4.79
CA ASP A 132 3.99 -2.58 -4.67
C ASP A 132 4.35 -2.20 -3.22
N PHE A 133 3.49 -2.55 -2.27
CA PHE A 133 3.66 -2.24 -0.84
C PHE A 133 4.95 -2.86 -0.27
N ILE A 134 5.33 -4.08 -0.66
CA ILE A 134 6.55 -4.71 -0.16
C ILE A 134 7.80 -3.99 -0.69
N ILE A 135 7.78 -3.52 -1.94
CA ILE A 135 8.87 -2.72 -2.49
C ILE A 135 9.01 -1.42 -1.70
N GLU A 136 7.93 -0.66 -1.54
CA GLU A 136 7.93 0.62 -0.80
C GLU A 136 8.27 0.46 0.69
N PHE A 137 7.74 -0.58 1.34
CA PHE A 137 7.98 -0.90 2.75
C PHE A 137 9.48 -1.08 3.04
N PHE A 138 10.16 -1.87 2.21
CA PHE A 138 11.60 -2.09 2.34
C PHE A 138 12.44 -0.93 1.77
N ASP A 139 11.91 -0.12 0.86
CA ASP A 139 12.63 1.07 0.40
C ASP A 139 12.71 2.14 1.50
N GLN A 140 11.62 2.39 2.23
CA GLN A 140 11.61 3.35 3.35
C GLN A 140 12.18 2.77 4.67
N ASN A 141 11.94 1.48 4.95
CA ASN A 141 12.29 0.82 6.21
C ASN A 141 13.24 -0.39 6.00
N PRO A 142 14.43 -0.24 5.39
CA PRO A 142 15.30 -1.36 5.01
C PRO A 142 15.70 -2.26 6.18
N ILE A 143 15.84 -1.73 7.40
CA ILE A 143 16.23 -2.51 8.60
C ILE A 143 15.07 -3.32 9.22
N SER A 144 13.90 -3.33 8.58
CA SER A 144 12.71 -4.06 9.03
C SER A 144 12.77 -5.55 8.70
N GLN A 145 11.84 -6.29 9.28
CA GLN A 145 11.52 -7.66 8.86
C GLN A 145 10.05 -7.74 8.48
N LEU A 146 9.75 -8.51 7.43
CA LEU A 146 8.40 -8.83 6.98
C LEU A 146 8.20 -10.35 7.11
N GLY A 147 6.99 -10.80 7.44
CA GLY A 147 6.53 -12.18 7.26
C GLY A 147 5.10 -12.20 6.69
N ILE A 148 4.69 -13.28 6.03
CA ILE A 148 3.39 -13.35 5.32
C ILE A 148 2.62 -14.62 5.70
N ILE A 149 1.39 -14.46 6.18
CA ILE A 149 0.43 -15.51 6.52
C ILE A 149 -0.80 -15.37 5.62
N MET A 150 -1.39 -16.49 5.19
CA MET A 150 -2.67 -16.54 4.48
C MET A 150 -3.71 -17.30 5.31
N MET A 151 -4.91 -16.72 5.47
CA MET A 151 -6.08 -17.40 6.06
C MET A 151 -6.86 -18.12 4.96
N ARG A 152 -7.11 -19.42 5.11
CA ARG A 152 -7.84 -20.25 4.13
C ARG A 152 -8.38 -21.51 4.80
N ASN A 153 -9.55 -22.00 4.38
CA ASN A 153 -10.15 -23.24 4.89
C ASN A 153 -10.23 -23.32 6.44
N GLY A 154 -10.49 -22.20 7.12
CA GLY A 154 -10.51 -22.12 8.59
C GLY A 154 -9.13 -22.18 9.27
N MET A 155 -8.04 -22.20 8.51
CA MET A 155 -6.67 -22.33 9.01
C MET A 155 -5.81 -21.13 8.60
N ALA A 156 -4.68 -20.97 9.31
CA ALA A 156 -3.62 -20.02 8.95
C ALA A 156 -2.42 -20.77 8.38
N HIS A 157 -2.00 -20.39 7.18
CA HIS A 157 -0.85 -20.96 6.49
C HIS A 157 0.29 -19.95 6.37
N LEU A 158 1.50 -20.36 6.73
CA LEU A 158 2.70 -19.55 6.51
C LEU A 158 3.06 -19.56 5.01
N VAL A 159 3.08 -18.37 4.39
CA VAL A 159 3.44 -18.18 2.97
C VAL A 159 4.90 -17.78 2.84
N SER A 160 5.37 -16.90 3.74
CA SER A 160 6.72 -16.35 3.74
C SER A 160 7.21 -16.18 5.17
N GLU A 161 8.36 -16.77 5.49
CA GLU A 161 9.00 -16.66 6.81
C GLU A 161 9.51 -15.24 7.10
N VAL A 162 9.66 -14.90 8.38
CA VAL A 162 10.09 -13.56 8.80
C VAL A 162 11.52 -13.29 8.34
N SER A 163 11.69 -12.37 7.40
CA SER A 163 12.99 -12.03 6.82
C SER A 163 13.05 -10.59 6.31
N GLY A 164 14.27 -10.04 6.22
CA GLY A 164 14.55 -8.70 5.70
C GLY A 164 14.89 -8.63 4.21
N LEU A 165 14.71 -9.73 3.45
CA LEU A 165 15.06 -9.80 2.03
C LEU A 165 13.81 -9.58 1.15
N PRO A 166 13.71 -8.47 0.38
CA PRO A 166 12.47 -8.15 -0.34
C PRO A 166 12.10 -9.21 -1.40
N GLN A 167 13.07 -9.68 -2.18
CA GLN A 167 12.80 -10.63 -3.28
C GLN A 167 12.21 -11.95 -2.78
N TYR A 168 12.65 -12.47 -1.63
CA TYR A 168 12.07 -13.69 -1.03
C TYR A 168 10.55 -13.55 -0.85
N HIS A 169 10.07 -12.41 -0.33
CA HIS A 169 8.64 -12.15 -0.19
C HIS A 169 7.93 -11.94 -1.53
N LEU A 170 8.56 -11.18 -2.45
CA LEU A 170 8.01 -10.93 -3.78
C LEU A 170 7.85 -12.23 -4.58
N ASP A 171 8.79 -13.16 -4.50
CA ASP A 171 8.74 -14.45 -5.20
C ASP A 171 7.69 -15.39 -4.62
N LYS A 172 7.53 -15.43 -3.29
CA LYS A 172 6.42 -16.16 -2.65
C LYS A 172 5.06 -15.61 -3.10
N LEU A 173 4.90 -14.28 -3.17
CA LEU A 173 3.67 -13.66 -3.68
C LEU A 173 3.47 -13.85 -5.19
N ARG A 174 4.53 -13.78 -6.01
CA ARG A 174 4.49 -14.08 -7.45
C ARG A 174 4.00 -15.52 -7.69
N VAL A 175 4.55 -16.50 -6.96
CA VAL A 175 4.12 -17.91 -7.03
C VAL A 175 2.68 -18.10 -6.55
N LEU A 176 2.26 -17.42 -5.48
CA LEU A 176 0.90 -17.47 -4.95
C LEU A 176 -0.10 -16.88 -5.96
N LYS A 177 0.17 -15.70 -6.53
CA LYS A 177 -0.62 -15.05 -7.59
C LYS A 177 -0.68 -15.90 -8.86
N ALA A 178 0.45 -16.46 -9.32
CA ALA A 178 0.49 -17.30 -10.51
C ALA A 178 -0.30 -18.62 -10.35
N ARG A 179 -0.33 -19.19 -9.13
CA ARG A 179 -1.04 -20.44 -8.82
C ARG A 179 -2.40 -20.20 -8.14
N GLN A 180 -2.94 -18.99 -8.22
CA GLN A 180 -4.21 -18.58 -7.58
C GLN A 180 -5.44 -19.31 -8.14
N HIS A 181 -5.43 -19.76 -9.40
CA HIS A 181 -6.56 -20.48 -10.02
C HIS A 181 -6.50 -22.00 -9.83
N ASN A 182 -5.63 -22.48 -8.95
CA ASN A 182 -5.43 -23.91 -8.69
C ASN A 182 -5.04 -24.11 -7.20
N ARG A 183 -3.73 -24.22 -6.89
CA ARG A 183 -3.27 -24.59 -5.54
C ARG A 183 -3.69 -23.60 -4.46
N PHE A 184 -3.70 -22.30 -4.76
CA PHE A 184 -3.93 -21.21 -3.79
C PHE A 184 -5.25 -20.45 -4.02
N GLU A 185 -6.24 -21.09 -4.64
CA GLU A 185 -7.58 -20.51 -4.84
C GLU A 185 -8.27 -20.16 -3.50
N PRO A 186 -8.77 -18.93 -3.30
CA PRO A 186 -9.39 -18.52 -2.05
C PRO A 186 -10.61 -19.38 -1.72
N LYS A 187 -10.55 -20.14 -0.62
CA LYS A 187 -11.52 -21.20 -0.30
C LYS A 187 -11.75 -21.35 1.21
N GLY A 188 -12.95 -21.79 1.55
CA GLY A 188 -13.47 -21.83 2.91
C GLY A 188 -13.46 -20.45 3.58
N ASP A 189 -13.38 -20.48 4.90
CA ASP A 189 -13.50 -19.30 5.77
C ASP A 189 -12.13 -18.79 6.23
N PRO A 190 -12.01 -17.54 6.69
CA PRO A 190 -10.83 -17.07 7.40
C PRO A 190 -10.86 -17.45 8.88
N SER A 191 -9.71 -17.53 9.52
CA SER A 191 -9.58 -17.69 10.98
C SER A 191 -8.56 -16.69 11.53
N LEU A 192 -9.07 -15.64 12.17
CA LEU A 192 -8.28 -14.61 12.82
C LEU A 192 -7.50 -15.16 14.02
N GLN A 193 -8.07 -16.05 14.83
CA GLN A 193 -7.39 -16.62 15.99
C GLN A 193 -6.15 -17.40 15.57
N ASN A 194 -6.28 -18.33 14.61
CA ASN A 194 -5.16 -19.13 14.11
C ASN A 194 -4.07 -18.24 13.49
N ALA A 195 -4.46 -17.19 12.76
CA ALA A 195 -3.52 -16.25 12.16
C ALA A 195 -2.80 -15.38 13.20
N LEU A 196 -3.49 -14.90 14.23
CA LEU A 196 -2.91 -14.12 15.32
C LEU A 196 -1.98 -14.95 16.20
N GLU A 197 -2.29 -16.22 16.46
CA GLU A 197 -1.42 -17.11 17.23
C GLU A 197 -0.15 -17.51 16.47
N LEU A 198 -0.24 -17.72 15.16
CA LEU A 198 0.92 -17.92 14.27
C LEU A 198 1.74 -16.63 14.13
N ALA A 199 1.11 -15.47 13.96
CA ALA A 199 1.82 -14.19 13.92
C ALA A 199 2.57 -13.91 15.23
N ARG A 200 1.94 -14.18 16.37
CA ARG A 200 2.55 -14.05 17.71
C ARG A 200 3.77 -14.95 17.89
N SER A 201 3.72 -16.21 17.43
CA SER A 201 4.89 -17.11 17.54
C SER A 201 6.04 -16.60 16.67
N LEU A 202 5.79 -16.20 15.42
CA LEU A 202 6.79 -15.58 14.54
C LEU A 202 7.41 -14.30 15.13
N LEU A 203 6.59 -13.43 15.73
CA LEU A 203 7.02 -12.18 16.38
C LEU A 203 7.83 -12.39 17.67
N THR A 204 7.93 -13.62 18.18
CA THR A 204 8.62 -13.94 19.43
C THR A 204 9.79 -14.93 19.23
N ILE A 205 9.68 -15.87 18.30
CA ILE A 205 10.72 -16.89 18.02
C ILE A 205 11.96 -16.28 17.34
N ASN A 206 11.79 -15.36 16.39
CA ASN A 206 12.89 -14.84 15.55
C ASN A 206 13.96 -14.01 16.29
N TYR A 207 13.77 -13.74 17.59
CA TYR A 207 14.74 -13.08 18.47
C TYR A 207 15.27 -13.99 19.59
N GLY A 208 14.98 -15.30 19.53
CA GLY A 208 15.24 -16.30 20.58
C GLY A 208 16.70 -16.68 20.87
N GLY A 209 17.65 -15.78 20.62
CA GLY A 209 19.03 -15.89 21.12
C GLY A 209 19.18 -15.31 22.54
N MET A 210 20.39 -15.35 23.09
CA MET A 210 20.71 -14.78 24.42
C MET A 210 20.45 -13.27 24.55
N ALA A 211 20.20 -12.56 23.43
CA ALA A 211 19.82 -11.14 23.38
C ALA A 211 18.28 -10.90 23.37
N SER A 212 17.45 -11.94 23.47
CA SER A 212 15.99 -11.83 23.40
C SER A 212 15.40 -10.93 24.49
N ALA A 213 15.97 -10.97 25.70
CA ALA A 213 15.43 -10.27 26.88
C ALA A 213 15.67 -8.75 26.90
N SER A 214 16.44 -8.21 25.95
CA SER A 214 16.80 -6.78 25.87
C SER A 214 16.24 -6.04 24.65
N THR A 215 15.74 -6.75 23.64
CA THR A 215 15.53 -6.19 22.30
C THR A 215 14.06 -5.82 22.08
N LYS A 216 13.67 -4.59 22.44
CA LYS A 216 12.32 -4.04 22.16
C LYS A 216 12.20 -3.56 20.70
N ASN A 217 12.03 -4.48 19.75
CA ASN A 217 11.53 -4.17 18.41
C ASN A 217 10.04 -3.73 18.49
N SER A 218 9.53 -3.01 17.48
CA SER A 218 8.07 -2.89 17.35
C SER A 218 7.49 -4.13 16.68
N LYS A 219 6.60 -4.82 17.40
CA LYS A 219 5.89 -6.01 16.92
C LYS A 219 4.55 -5.59 16.33
N GLU A 220 4.37 -5.80 15.04
CA GLU A 220 3.26 -5.25 14.29
C GLU A 220 2.58 -6.33 13.44
N ILE A 221 1.24 -6.35 13.41
CA ILE A 221 0.44 -7.21 12.55
C ILE A 221 -0.43 -6.33 11.67
N LEU A 222 -0.37 -6.52 10.35
CA LEU A 222 -1.25 -5.88 9.38
C LEU A 222 -2.20 -6.94 8.81
N ILE A 223 -3.49 -6.84 9.11
CA ILE A 223 -4.52 -7.77 8.62
C ILE A 223 -5.29 -7.11 7.47
N ILE A 224 -5.30 -7.72 6.30
CA ILE A 224 -6.21 -7.36 5.21
C ILE A 224 -7.36 -8.36 5.24
N PHE A 225 -8.56 -7.87 5.57
CA PHE A 225 -9.74 -8.67 5.88
C PHE A 225 -10.87 -8.39 4.88
N GLY A 226 -11.27 -9.39 4.11
CA GLY A 226 -12.30 -9.28 3.08
C GLY A 226 -13.66 -9.83 3.51
N ALA A 227 -13.67 -10.91 4.29
CA ALA A 227 -14.89 -11.43 4.90
C ALA A 227 -15.50 -10.46 5.92
N LEU A 228 -16.78 -10.69 6.23
CA LEU A 228 -17.50 -9.99 7.32
C LEU A 228 -17.62 -10.85 8.59
N PHE A 229 -17.04 -12.05 8.59
CA PHE A 229 -17.06 -13.01 9.69
C PHE A 229 -15.73 -13.78 9.77
N THR A 230 -15.48 -14.45 10.89
CA THR A 230 -14.30 -15.30 11.13
C THR A 230 -14.75 -16.64 11.73
N SER A 231 -14.15 -17.74 11.30
CA SER A 231 -14.46 -19.09 11.76
C SER A 231 -13.31 -19.59 12.64
N ASP A 232 -13.37 -19.23 13.93
CA ASP A 232 -12.31 -19.48 14.90
C ASP A 232 -12.62 -20.64 15.87
N PRO A 233 -11.62 -21.45 16.27
CA PRO A 233 -11.83 -22.65 17.09
C PRO A 233 -12.08 -22.36 18.58
N GLY A 234 -11.91 -21.12 19.04
CA GLY A 234 -12.00 -20.77 20.45
C GLY A 234 -12.31 -19.29 20.70
N ASN A 235 -12.12 -18.86 21.96
CA ASN A 235 -12.41 -17.49 22.37
C ASN A 235 -11.25 -16.55 22.02
N ILE A 236 -11.40 -15.84 20.89
CA ILE A 236 -10.41 -14.88 20.36
C ILE A 236 -10.02 -13.76 21.37
N HIS A 237 -10.89 -13.37 22.31
CA HIS A 237 -10.55 -12.32 23.29
C HIS A 237 -9.39 -12.74 24.20
N LYS A 238 -9.20 -14.05 24.46
CA LYS A 238 -8.01 -14.57 25.18
C LYS A 238 -6.72 -14.37 24.38
N THR A 239 -6.82 -14.49 23.06
CA THR A 239 -5.72 -14.22 22.12
C THR A 239 -5.44 -12.71 22.07
N ILE A 240 -6.48 -11.85 22.07
CA ILE A 240 -6.33 -10.39 22.21
C ILE A 240 -5.60 -10.02 23.51
N ASP A 241 -6.03 -10.54 24.66
CA ASP A 241 -5.38 -10.30 25.95
C ASP A 241 -3.91 -10.74 25.96
N SER A 242 -3.58 -11.80 25.21
CA SER A 242 -2.20 -12.27 25.03
C SER A 242 -1.37 -11.32 24.16
N LEU A 243 -1.91 -10.82 23.04
CA LEU A 243 -1.25 -9.83 22.18
C LEU A 243 -0.97 -8.51 22.94
N VAL A 244 -1.94 -8.06 23.75
CA VAL A 244 -1.80 -6.87 24.62
C VAL A 244 -0.69 -7.08 25.65
N LYS A 245 -0.65 -8.25 26.30
CA LYS A 245 0.41 -8.62 27.26
C LYS A 245 1.81 -8.62 26.62
N GLU A 246 1.90 -9.06 25.36
CA GLU A 246 3.16 -9.11 24.59
C GLU A 246 3.48 -7.79 23.85
N ASN A 247 2.66 -6.74 24.03
CA ASN A 247 2.79 -5.41 23.39
C ASN A 247 2.82 -5.47 21.85
N ILE A 248 2.08 -6.41 21.25
CA ILE A 248 1.93 -6.54 19.81
C ILE A 248 0.82 -5.61 19.33
N LYS A 249 1.14 -4.71 18.40
CA LYS A 249 0.18 -3.79 17.77
C LYS A 249 -0.50 -4.45 16.58
N VAL A 250 -1.80 -4.24 16.41
CA VAL A 250 -2.55 -4.72 15.23
C VAL A 250 -3.16 -3.54 14.48
N LYS A 251 -3.02 -3.54 13.16
CA LYS A 251 -3.70 -2.64 12.21
C LYS A 251 -4.53 -3.50 11.25
N VAL A 252 -5.75 -3.05 10.92
CA VAL A 252 -6.67 -3.79 10.05
C VAL A 252 -7.08 -2.92 8.86
N ILE A 253 -7.17 -3.53 7.68
CA ILE A 253 -7.75 -2.95 6.47
C ILE A 253 -8.93 -3.85 6.08
N GLY A 254 -10.15 -3.34 6.22
CA GLY A 254 -11.38 -4.03 5.81
C GLY A 254 -11.72 -3.73 4.35
N LEU A 255 -12.05 -4.74 3.54
CA LEU A 255 -12.40 -4.51 2.14
C LEU A 255 -13.80 -3.91 1.95
N SER A 256 -14.76 -4.23 2.84
CA SER A 256 -16.18 -3.88 2.60
C SER A 256 -16.90 -3.21 3.78
N ALA A 257 -16.65 -3.62 5.04
CA ALA A 257 -17.29 -3.00 6.22
C ALA A 257 -16.43 -3.15 7.48
N GLN A 258 -16.85 -2.48 8.57
CA GLN A 258 -16.26 -2.66 9.89
C GLN A 258 -16.86 -3.87 10.62
N VAL A 259 -15.99 -4.75 11.12
CA VAL A 259 -16.33 -5.92 11.95
C VAL A 259 -15.97 -5.59 13.40
N ALA A 260 -16.92 -5.74 14.33
CA ALA A 260 -16.76 -5.33 15.72
C ALA A 260 -15.55 -5.97 16.43
N ILE A 261 -15.28 -7.26 16.16
CA ILE A 261 -14.11 -7.97 16.70
C ILE A 261 -12.79 -7.35 16.18
N CYS A 262 -12.70 -6.99 14.90
CA CYS A 262 -11.54 -6.30 14.34
C CYS A 262 -11.33 -4.92 14.99
N GLN A 263 -12.41 -4.19 15.25
CA GLN A 263 -12.38 -2.93 15.98
C GLN A 263 -11.90 -3.11 17.44
N GLU A 264 -12.34 -4.18 18.14
CA GLU A 264 -11.85 -4.50 19.48
C GLU A 264 -10.35 -4.87 19.47
N ILE A 265 -9.91 -5.73 18.54
CA ILE A 265 -8.50 -6.11 18.38
C ILE A 265 -7.63 -4.86 18.25
N VAL A 266 -7.98 -3.96 17.32
CA VAL A 266 -7.25 -2.70 17.07
C VAL A 266 -7.29 -1.79 18.30
N SER A 267 -8.46 -1.63 18.92
CA SER A 267 -8.65 -0.77 20.09
C SER A 267 -7.81 -1.23 21.28
N ARG A 268 -7.90 -2.51 21.68
CA ARG A 268 -7.23 -3.04 22.87
C ARG A 268 -5.71 -3.14 22.71
N THR A 269 -5.22 -3.45 21.50
CA THR A 269 -3.77 -3.57 21.23
C THR A 269 -3.05 -2.22 21.11
N ASN A 270 -3.67 -1.19 20.56
CA ASN A 270 -3.05 0.14 20.41
C ASN A 270 -3.36 1.08 21.57
N PHE A 271 -4.53 0.94 22.21
CA PHE A 271 -4.99 1.77 23.34
C PHE A 271 -5.29 0.92 24.59
N PRO A 272 -4.28 0.23 25.17
CA PRO A 272 -4.47 -0.55 26.39
C PRO A 272 -5.05 0.34 27.51
N SER A 273 -6.14 -0.10 28.13
CA SER A 273 -7.04 0.72 28.95
C SER A 273 -6.34 1.54 30.04
N SER A 274 -6.92 2.71 30.37
CA SER A 274 -6.33 3.82 31.12
C SER A 274 -5.32 4.67 30.34
N SER A 275 -5.83 5.70 29.65
CA SER A 275 -5.27 7.05 29.68
C SER A 275 -6.44 8.03 29.63
N LYS A 276 -6.49 9.01 30.55
CA LYS A 276 -7.50 10.08 30.52
C LYS A 276 -7.14 11.18 29.51
N ASN A 277 -5.89 11.21 29.04
CA ASN A 277 -5.46 12.10 27.97
C ASN A 277 -5.73 11.44 26.61
N LYS A 278 -6.85 11.79 25.99
CA LYS A 278 -7.11 11.51 24.56
C LYS A 278 -6.16 12.33 23.69
N VAL A 279 -4.98 11.79 23.42
CA VAL A 279 -4.31 12.07 22.15
C VAL A 279 -5.22 11.50 21.05
N ARG A 280 -5.71 12.35 20.15
CA ARG A 280 -6.54 11.93 19.01
C ARG A 280 -5.68 11.25 17.95
N MET A 281 -5.36 9.99 18.17
CA MET A 281 -5.16 9.03 17.09
C MET A 281 -6.50 8.31 16.95
N ASP A 282 -7.25 8.62 15.90
CA ASP A 282 -8.63 8.14 15.79
C ASP A 282 -8.62 6.69 15.25
N ILE A 283 -9.61 5.89 15.67
CA ILE A 283 -9.61 4.44 15.38
C ILE A 283 -9.60 4.16 13.86
N GLY A 284 -10.08 5.09 13.03
CA GLY A 284 -10.04 4.98 11.57
C GLY A 284 -8.62 4.91 10.96
N ASP A 285 -7.60 5.48 11.62
CA ASP A 285 -6.20 5.42 11.14
C ASP A 285 -5.59 4.01 11.26
N LEU A 286 -6.16 3.20 12.16
CA LEU A 286 -5.74 1.85 12.51
C LEU A 286 -6.76 0.76 12.08
N TYR A 287 -8.00 1.14 11.81
CA TYR A 287 -8.98 0.31 11.10
C TYR A 287 -9.61 1.09 9.94
N GLY A 288 -8.91 1.07 8.81
CA GLY A 288 -9.41 1.63 7.55
C GLY A 288 -10.39 0.67 6.89
N VAL A 289 -11.44 1.21 6.28
CA VAL A 289 -12.32 0.48 5.35
C VAL A 289 -12.17 1.07 3.97
N ILE A 290 -12.06 0.20 2.96
CA ILE A 290 -11.83 0.58 1.58
C ILE A 290 -13.10 1.15 0.94
N MET A 291 -12.92 2.17 0.11
CA MET A 291 -14.00 2.82 -0.65
C MET A 291 -13.81 2.64 -2.17
N ASN A 292 -12.57 2.53 -2.61
CA ASN A 292 -12.16 2.25 -3.99
C ASN A 292 -10.70 1.75 -4.02
N GLU A 293 -10.24 1.35 -5.19
CA GLU A 293 -8.87 0.87 -5.46
C GLU A 293 -7.79 1.85 -4.98
N ALA A 294 -7.97 3.15 -5.21
CA ALA A 294 -7.04 4.18 -4.78
C ALA A 294 -6.93 4.28 -3.24
N HIS A 295 -8.05 4.15 -2.52
CA HIS A 295 -8.07 4.15 -1.05
C HIS A 295 -7.41 2.88 -0.46
N LEU A 296 -7.52 1.72 -1.12
CA LEU A 296 -6.72 0.54 -0.74
C LEU A 296 -5.22 0.82 -0.85
N LYS A 297 -4.76 1.40 -1.96
CA LYS A 297 -3.34 1.76 -2.13
C LYS A 297 -2.90 2.82 -1.11
N GLU A 298 -3.74 3.81 -0.82
CA GLU A 298 -3.48 4.81 0.22
C GLU A 298 -3.35 4.17 1.62
N LEU A 299 -4.31 3.33 2.02
CA LEU A 299 -4.28 2.64 3.32
C LEU A 299 -3.06 1.72 3.49
N LEU A 300 -2.60 1.06 2.41
CA LEU A 300 -1.36 0.28 2.40
C LEU A 300 -0.12 1.17 2.57
N MET A 301 -0.02 2.29 1.84
CA MET A 301 1.12 3.21 1.99
C MET A 301 1.12 3.90 3.36
N ASN A 302 -0.04 4.15 3.95
CA ASN A 302 -0.22 4.56 5.35
C ASN A 302 0.16 3.45 6.38
N CYS A 303 0.67 2.30 5.93
CA CYS A 303 1.32 1.28 6.77
C CYS A 303 2.85 1.23 6.59
N VAL A 304 3.39 1.89 5.55
CA VAL A 304 4.85 1.99 5.32
C VAL A 304 5.50 2.88 6.38
N GLU A 305 4.84 3.93 6.86
CA GLU A 305 5.34 4.69 8.00
C GLU A 305 5.38 3.86 9.29
N PRO A 306 6.48 3.90 10.07
CA PRO A 306 6.58 3.21 11.35
C PRO A 306 5.70 3.89 12.41
N LEU A 307 4.98 3.08 13.19
CA LEU A 307 4.03 3.55 14.20
C LEU A 307 4.73 4.26 15.37
N ALA A 308 4.09 5.32 15.88
CA ALA A 308 4.52 6.02 17.09
C ALA A 308 4.55 5.08 18.31
N VAL A 309 5.55 5.24 19.16
CA VAL A 309 5.72 4.52 20.44
C VAL A 309 4.67 5.03 21.43
N THR A 310 3.88 4.14 22.03
CA THR A 310 2.79 4.53 22.94
C THR A 310 3.36 5.03 24.26
N THR A 311 2.71 6.02 24.91
CA THR A 311 3.27 6.67 26.10
C THR A 311 3.62 5.65 27.20
N LYS A 312 2.75 4.67 27.46
CA LYS A 312 3.01 3.55 28.39
C LYS A 312 4.28 2.76 28.08
N SER A 313 4.62 2.57 26.82
CA SER A 313 5.86 1.86 26.43
C SER A 313 7.12 2.72 26.63
N ALA A 314 6.99 4.06 26.61
CA ALA A 314 8.04 4.99 27.00
C ALA A 314 8.13 5.17 28.55
N GLU A 315 6.99 5.28 29.24
CA GLU A 315 6.87 5.30 30.70
C GLU A 315 7.42 4.00 31.32
N ALA A 316 7.19 2.84 30.69
CA ALA A 316 7.78 1.55 31.05
C ALA A 316 9.26 1.39 30.63
N VAL A 317 9.86 2.39 29.97
CA VAL A 317 11.32 2.52 29.78
C VAL A 317 11.90 3.50 30.81
N GLN A 318 11.17 4.55 31.19
CA GLN A 318 11.59 5.52 32.21
C GLN A 318 11.51 4.98 33.64
N SER A 319 10.50 4.14 33.93
CA SER A 319 10.31 3.52 35.26
C SER A 319 11.20 2.30 35.49
N SER A 320 11.69 1.66 34.42
CA SER A 320 12.80 0.71 34.53
C SER A 320 14.12 1.47 34.59
N SER A 321 15.02 1.12 35.52
CA SER A 321 16.40 1.66 35.57
C SER A 321 17.28 1.29 34.36
N LYS A 322 16.72 0.59 33.38
CA LYS A 322 17.28 0.34 32.05
C LYS A 322 16.63 1.34 31.09
N GLY A 323 17.42 2.28 30.56
CA GLY A 323 16.96 3.28 29.60
C GLY A 323 16.59 2.68 28.22
N VAL A 324 16.59 3.53 27.18
CA VAL A 324 16.29 3.09 25.81
C VAL A 324 17.22 1.91 25.43
N PRO A 325 16.68 0.76 24.99
CA PRO A 325 17.50 -0.43 24.77
C PRO A 325 18.45 -0.23 23.58
N LEU A 326 19.75 -0.22 23.87
CA LEU A 326 20.81 -0.13 22.87
C LEU A 326 21.00 -1.50 22.21
N ILE A 327 20.91 -1.53 20.88
CA ILE A 327 21.11 -2.72 20.06
C ILE A 327 22.51 -2.66 19.45
N ARG A 328 23.32 -3.69 19.66
CA ARG A 328 24.63 -3.82 19.02
C ARG A 328 24.43 -4.17 17.55
N MET A 329 24.98 -3.35 16.66
CA MET A 329 24.96 -3.54 15.20
C MET A 329 26.39 -3.65 14.67
N GLY A 330 26.56 -4.31 13.53
CA GLY A 330 27.82 -4.40 12.80
C GLY A 330 27.73 -3.69 11.45
N PHE A 331 28.72 -2.86 11.14
CA PHE A 331 28.94 -2.34 9.79
C PHE A 331 29.97 -3.25 9.11
N PRO A 332 29.58 -4.10 8.16
CA PRO A 332 30.48 -5.04 7.51
C PRO A 332 31.29 -4.34 6.40
N SER A 333 32.51 -4.81 6.17
CA SER A 333 33.27 -4.41 4.99
C SER A 333 32.70 -5.11 3.74
N LYS A 334 32.58 -4.36 2.64
CA LYS A 334 32.26 -4.92 1.32
C LYS A 334 33.54 -5.51 0.73
N MET A 335 33.52 -6.81 0.43
CA MET A 335 34.61 -7.43 -0.32
C MET A 335 34.60 -6.90 -1.75
N GLN A 336 35.74 -6.36 -2.19
CA GLN A 336 36.04 -6.21 -3.60
C GLN A 336 36.95 -7.39 -4.00
N PRO A 337 36.74 -8.05 -5.16
CA PRO A 337 37.75 -8.96 -5.69
C PRO A 337 39.00 -8.14 -6.03
N HIS A 338 40.11 -8.44 -5.36
CA HIS A 338 41.38 -7.75 -5.58
C HIS A 338 41.95 -8.12 -6.96
N MET A 339 41.55 -7.38 -8.00
CA MET A 339 42.12 -7.45 -9.34
C MET A 339 43.50 -6.77 -9.39
N ASN A 340 44.42 -7.26 -8.55
CA ASN A 340 45.79 -6.81 -8.50
C ASN A 340 46.51 -7.32 -9.75
N ALA A 341 46.70 -6.44 -10.75
CA ALA A 341 47.16 -6.76 -12.11
C ALA A 341 48.59 -7.35 -12.24
N SER A 342 49.18 -7.79 -11.13
CA SER A 342 50.52 -8.40 -11.04
C SER A 342 50.51 -9.84 -10.52
N LEU A 343 49.39 -10.33 -9.97
CA LEU A 343 49.28 -11.64 -9.31
C LEU A 343 47.94 -12.34 -9.64
N ALA A 344 47.70 -12.60 -10.93
CA ALA A 344 46.47 -13.21 -11.44
C ALA A 344 46.31 -14.72 -11.15
N VAL A 345 46.84 -15.20 -10.02
CA VAL A 345 46.89 -16.64 -9.65
C VAL A 345 45.99 -16.95 -8.44
N GLU A 346 45.79 -16.00 -7.52
CA GLU A 346 45.01 -16.21 -6.29
C GLU A 346 43.51 -15.83 -6.42
N SER A 347 43.10 -15.21 -7.53
CA SER A 347 41.78 -14.58 -7.67
C SER A 347 40.58 -15.54 -7.75
N ASN A 348 40.81 -16.85 -7.82
CA ASN A 348 39.79 -17.88 -8.06
C ASN A 348 39.56 -18.85 -6.87
N PHE A 349 40.00 -18.52 -5.65
CA PHE A 349 39.64 -19.31 -4.47
C PHE A 349 38.13 -19.19 -4.16
N PRO A 350 37.38 -20.31 -4.08
CA PRO A 350 35.93 -20.27 -3.86
C PRO A 350 35.60 -19.72 -2.46
N SER A 351 34.80 -18.67 -2.41
CA SER A 351 34.41 -17.99 -1.17
C SER A 351 33.08 -18.53 -0.63
N LEU A 352 33.15 -19.39 0.39
CA LEU A 352 31.95 -19.92 1.05
C LEU A 352 31.14 -18.79 1.71
N CYS A 353 29.88 -18.61 1.29
CA CYS A 353 28.92 -17.69 1.91
C CYS A 353 28.13 -18.43 3.00
N SER A 354 28.19 -17.93 4.24
CA SER A 354 27.55 -18.54 5.41
C SER A 354 26.02 -18.53 5.37
N CYS A 355 25.40 -17.83 4.40
CA CYS A 355 23.95 -17.77 4.21
C CYS A 355 23.35 -18.97 3.48
N HIS A 356 24.14 -19.75 2.72
CA HIS A 356 23.64 -20.76 1.78
C HIS A 356 24.21 -22.17 2.03
N LEU A 357 24.60 -22.47 3.27
CA LEU A 357 25.28 -23.71 3.67
C LEU A 357 24.48 -25.00 3.35
N SER A 358 23.16 -24.88 3.12
CA SER A 358 22.21 -25.99 2.94
C SER A 358 21.68 -26.18 1.51
N GLN A 359 22.03 -25.34 0.53
CA GLN A 359 21.53 -25.50 -0.86
C GLN A 359 22.10 -26.72 -1.62
N GLY A 360 22.92 -27.55 -0.95
CA GLY A 360 23.33 -28.89 -1.42
C GLY A 360 22.57 -30.05 -0.77
N GLN A 361 21.40 -29.82 -0.15
CA GLN A 361 20.59 -30.86 0.51
C GLN A 361 19.19 -31.04 -0.11
N GLU A 362 19.13 -31.18 -1.43
CA GLU A 362 18.04 -31.95 -2.06
C GLU A 362 18.62 -33.31 -2.52
N GLU A 363 18.18 -34.36 -1.83
CA GLU A 363 18.29 -35.80 -2.13
C GLU A 363 19.64 -36.39 -2.65
N ASN A 364 20.23 -37.28 -1.83
CA ASN A 364 21.41 -38.13 -2.09
C ASN A 364 22.82 -37.53 -1.93
N GLY A 365 23.20 -37.25 -0.68
CA GLY A 365 24.46 -37.72 -0.08
C GLY A 365 25.82 -37.18 -0.56
N ASN A 366 25.91 -36.55 -1.73
CA ASN A 366 27.15 -36.08 -2.34
C ASN A 366 27.25 -34.56 -2.26
N ILE A 367 28.34 -34.05 -1.67
CA ILE A 367 28.65 -32.61 -1.64
C ILE A 367 29.08 -32.19 -3.05
N THR A 368 28.10 -31.91 -3.89
CA THR A 368 28.32 -31.43 -5.27
C THR A 368 28.75 -29.97 -5.22
N ILE A 369 30.06 -29.74 -5.21
CA ILE A 369 30.62 -28.40 -5.47
C ILE A 369 30.19 -28.02 -6.89
N GLN A 370 29.23 -27.09 -7.01
CA GLN A 370 28.84 -26.54 -8.30
C GLN A 370 30.00 -25.74 -8.88
N GLN A 371 30.80 -26.38 -9.73
CA GLN A 371 31.64 -25.66 -10.69
C GLN A 371 30.73 -25.00 -11.73
N ASN A 372 31.12 -23.79 -12.16
CA ASN A 372 30.28 -22.89 -12.97
C ASN A 372 29.73 -23.54 -14.26
N THR A 373 28.51 -24.08 -14.20
CA THR A 373 27.67 -24.35 -15.36
C THR A 373 26.65 -23.22 -15.51
N SER A 374 26.46 -22.72 -16.73
CA SER A 374 25.64 -21.54 -17.02
C SER A 374 24.12 -21.81 -16.98
N GLY A 375 23.60 -22.07 -15.78
CA GLY A 375 22.16 -22.09 -15.46
C GLY A 375 21.72 -20.77 -14.80
N SER A 376 20.47 -20.36 -15.01
CA SER A 376 20.05 -18.94 -14.91
C SER A 376 19.75 -18.38 -13.51
N ASP A 377 19.80 -19.18 -12.44
CA ASP A 377 19.18 -18.82 -11.15
C ASP A 377 20.13 -18.74 -9.93
N SER A 378 21.44 -18.95 -10.12
CA SER A 378 22.45 -18.66 -9.10
C SER A 378 23.26 -17.41 -9.47
N SER A 379 22.77 -16.24 -9.07
CA SER A 379 23.51 -14.98 -9.17
C SER A 379 24.70 -14.96 -8.21
N ALA A 380 25.82 -15.54 -8.66
CA ALA A 380 27.11 -15.57 -7.97
C ALA A 380 27.70 -14.15 -7.84
N SER A 381 27.13 -13.37 -6.92
CA SER A 381 27.51 -11.99 -6.64
C SER A 381 28.87 -11.95 -5.93
N VAL A 382 29.92 -11.69 -6.73
CA VAL A 382 31.33 -11.61 -6.29
C VAL A 382 31.59 -10.55 -5.19
N ALA A 383 30.58 -9.74 -4.85
CA ALA A 383 30.60 -8.72 -3.81
C ALA A 383 29.92 -9.19 -2.51
N GLY A 384 30.55 -10.14 -1.80
CA GLY A 384 30.13 -10.52 -0.44
C GLY A 384 30.47 -9.46 0.62
N TYR A 385 29.84 -9.56 1.79
CA TYR A 385 30.09 -8.70 2.96
C TYR A 385 30.69 -9.51 4.12
N THR A 386 31.69 -8.94 4.81
CA THR A 386 32.40 -9.63 5.91
C THR A 386 31.90 -9.14 7.28
N CYS A 387 31.45 -10.06 8.14
CA CYS A 387 30.99 -9.72 9.49
C CYS A 387 32.14 -9.18 10.38
N PRO A 388 32.01 -8.02 11.02
CA PRO A 388 33.09 -7.42 11.82
C PRO A 388 33.29 -8.05 13.21
N GLN A 389 32.56 -9.12 13.55
CA GLN A 389 32.67 -9.83 14.84
C GLN A 389 33.13 -11.29 14.72
N CYS A 390 32.91 -11.95 13.59
CA CYS A 390 33.27 -13.35 13.39
C CYS A 390 33.74 -13.68 11.96
N GLU A 391 33.95 -12.66 11.13
CA GLU A 391 34.49 -12.74 9.75
C GLU A 391 33.68 -13.61 8.76
N SER A 392 32.52 -14.13 9.19
CA SER A 392 31.57 -14.85 8.34
C SER A 392 31.19 -14.03 7.11
N ARG A 393 31.18 -14.67 5.95
CA ARG A 393 30.82 -14.03 4.67
C ARG A 393 29.32 -14.11 4.44
N VAL A 394 28.72 -12.97 4.11
CA VAL A 394 27.27 -12.77 4.03
C VAL A 394 26.93 -12.18 2.66
N CYS A 395 25.96 -12.78 1.98
CA CYS A 395 25.65 -12.47 0.58
C CYS A 395 24.80 -11.18 0.40
N HIS A 396 23.96 -10.84 1.37
CA HIS A 396 22.99 -9.74 1.27
C HIS A 396 22.90 -8.93 2.57
N LEU A 397 22.55 -7.65 2.47
CA LEU A 397 22.31 -6.76 3.61
C LEU A 397 20.99 -5.98 3.42
N PRO A 398 20.31 -5.60 4.51
CA PRO A 398 20.64 -5.91 5.90
C PRO A 398 20.19 -7.32 6.30
N THR A 399 20.91 -7.95 7.23
CA THR A 399 20.53 -9.28 7.75
C THR A 399 21.16 -9.57 9.11
N SER A 400 20.70 -10.61 9.80
CA SER A 400 21.41 -11.13 10.97
C SER A 400 22.55 -12.06 10.52
N CYS A 401 23.73 -11.92 11.12
CA CYS A 401 24.84 -12.83 10.88
C CYS A 401 24.48 -14.26 11.38
N PRO A 402 24.50 -15.30 10.51
CA PRO A 402 24.11 -16.65 10.91
C PRO A 402 25.09 -17.32 11.89
N VAL A 403 26.32 -16.80 12.03
CA VAL A 403 27.36 -17.37 12.89
C VAL A 403 27.37 -16.73 14.29
N CYS A 404 27.14 -15.43 14.42
CA CYS A 404 27.24 -14.72 15.70
C CYS A 404 25.99 -13.92 16.12
N GLY A 405 24.91 -13.93 15.33
CA GLY A 405 23.66 -13.23 15.63
C GLY A 405 23.72 -11.70 15.58
N LEU A 406 24.86 -11.11 15.20
CA LEU A 406 25.01 -9.67 15.06
C LEU A 406 24.22 -9.16 13.85
N MET A 407 23.37 -8.14 14.04
CA MET A 407 22.66 -7.47 12.94
C MET A 407 23.66 -6.68 12.09
N LEU A 408 23.75 -7.02 10.79
CA LEU A 408 24.63 -6.39 9.82
C LEU A 408 23.85 -5.39 8.95
N ILE A 409 24.32 -4.14 8.92
CA ILE A 409 23.69 -3.02 8.24
C ILE A 409 24.73 -2.12 7.56
N LEU A 410 24.30 -1.30 6.59
CA LEU A 410 25.08 -0.18 6.07
C LEU A 410 24.57 1.15 6.66
N SER A 411 25.43 2.17 6.72
CA SER A 411 25.05 3.52 7.15
C SER A 411 23.93 4.12 6.28
N THR A 412 23.91 3.79 4.98
CA THR A 412 22.84 4.14 4.04
C THR A 412 21.47 3.60 4.47
N HIS A 413 21.40 2.43 5.09
CA HIS A 413 20.14 1.84 5.54
C HIS A 413 19.56 2.60 6.75
N LEU A 414 20.41 3.18 7.60
CA LEU A 414 19.97 4.04 8.70
C LEU A 414 19.56 5.44 8.22
N ALA A 415 20.37 6.04 7.33
CA ALA A 415 20.09 7.36 6.78
C ALA A 415 18.74 7.42 6.03
N ARG A 416 18.40 6.33 5.32
CA ARG A 416 17.15 6.13 4.60
C ARG A 416 15.90 6.26 5.49
N SER A 417 15.86 5.60 6.65
CA SER A 417 14.73 5.71 7.59
C SER A 417 14.77 6.96 8.50
N TYR A 418 15.79 7.83 8.38
CA TYR A 418 15.94 9.02 9.23
C TYR A 418 14.80 10.03 9.07
N HIS A 419 14.23 10.13 7.86
CA HIS A 419 13.13 11.06 7.56
C HIS A 419 11.86 10.81 8.40
N HIS A 420 11.64 9.58 8.89
CA HIS A 420 10.56 9.27 9.83
C HIS A 420 10.77 9.85 11.24
N LEU A 421 12.02 10.12 11.65
CA LEU A 421 12.37 10.69 12.96
C LEU A 421 12.27 12.21 12.98
N ALA A 422 12.75 12.84 11.90
CA ALA A 422 12.80 14.28 11.72
C ALA A 422 12.00 14.69 10.46
N PRO A 423 10.66 14.52 10.46
CA PRO A 423 9.84 14.90 9.32
C PRO A 423 9.97 16.40 9.04
N LEU A 424 9.94 16.76 7.75
CA LEU A 424 9.99 18.16 7.35
C LEU A 424 8.71 18.89 7.79
N ALA A 425 8.87 20.12 8.27
CA ALA A 425 7.73 20.97 8.61
C ALA A 425 7.09 21.54 7.33
N ALA A 426 5.80 21.24 7.13
CA ALA A 426 4.99 21.70 6.02
C ALA A 426 5.18 23.20 5.73
N PHE A 427 5.29 23.56 4.45
CA PHE A 427 5.48 24.95 4.03
C PHE A 427 4.17 25.72 4.14
N GLN A 428 4.24 26.98 4.62
CA GLN A 428 3.06 27.81 4.79
C GLN A 428 2.69 28.49 3.47
N GLU A 429 1.44 28.35 3.03
CA GLU A 429 0.91 29.07 1.88
C GLU A 429 0.93 30.59 2.16
N VAL A 430 1.60 31.35 1.28
CA VAL A 430 1.73 32.81 1.43
C VAL A 430 0.40 33.45 1.04
N PRO A 431 -0.17 34.37 1.85
CA PRO A 431 -1.41 35.06 1.47
C PRO A 431 -1.20 35.94 0.23
N ILE A 432 -2.29 36.24 -0.49
CA ILE A 432 -2.24 37.11 -1.68
C ILE A 432 -1.79 38.51 -1.27
N SER A 433 -0.77 39.04 -1.95
CA SER A 433 -0.31 40.42 -1.77
C SER A 433 -0.08 41.12 -3.12
N PRO A 434 -0.22 42.47 -3.19
CA PRO A 434 -0.01 43.23 -4.42
C PRO A 434 1.47 43.32 -4.83
N LYS A 435 2.39 42.99 -3.92
CA LYS A 435 3.84 42.82 -4.17
C LYS A 435 4.35 41.66 -3.32
N TYR A 436 5.31 40.90 -3.87
CA TYR A 436 6.03 39.84 -3.17
C TYR A 436 7.53 40.17 -3.17
N GLU A 437 8.28 39.59 -2.23
CA GLU A 437 9.74 39.74 -2.15
C GLU A 437 10.44 38.93 -3.26
N ASN A 438 9.89 37.75 -3.59
CA ASN A 438 10.43 36.84 -4.59
C ASN A 438 9.44 36.60 -5.73
N ASN A 439 9.93 36.72 -6.97
CA ASN A 439 9.17 36.43 -8.20
C ASN A 439 9.48 35.05 -8.80
N TYR A 440 10.42 34.29 -8.21
CA TYR A 440 10.84 32.97 -8.71
C TYR A 440 10.88 31.95 -7.58
N CYS A 441 10.50 30.70 -7.89
CA CYS A 441 10.62 29.55 -6.99
C CYS A 441 12.09 29.23 -6.70
N HIS A 442 12.47 29.08 -5.44
CA HIS A 442 13.87 28.79 -5.08
C HIS A 442 14.35 27.40 -5.54
N GLY A 443 13.43 26.43 -5.70
CA GLY A 443 13.77 25.07 -6.09
C GLY A 443 13.98 24.89 -7.60
N CYS A 444 13.09 25.43 -8.44
CA CYS A 444 13.06 25.20 -9.88
C CYS A 444 13.18 26.46 -10.75
N LEU A 445 13.34 27.64 -10.15
CA LEU A 445 13.40 28.95 -10.82
C LEU A 445 12.17 29.30 -11.68
N LEU A 446 11.06 28.56 -11.55
CA LEU A 446 9.78 28.90 -12.15
C LEU A 446 9.32 30.29 -11.68
N ARG A 447 8.95 31.17 -12.61
CA ARG A 447 8.37 32.48 -12.29
C ARG A 447 6.98 32.29 -11.69
N PHE A 448 6.75 32.89 -10.52
CA PHE A 448 5.43 32.93 -9.89
C PHE A 448 4.49 33.94 -10.57
N PRO A 449 3.16 33.78 -10.48
CA PRO A 449 2.21 34.81 -10.93
C PRO A 449 2.41 36.14 -10.19
N ASP A 450 2.21 37.25 -10.89
CA ASP A 450 2.40 38.60 -10.33
C ASP A 450 1.33 38.95 -9.27
N GLY A 451 1.57 40.03 -8.50
CA GLY A 451 0.70 40.43 -7.39
C GLY A 451 -0.59 41.13 -7.83
N ILE A 452 -1.73 40.67 -7.31
CA ILE A 452 -3.07 41.20 -7.62
C ILE A 452 -3.59 42.01 -6.43
N SER A 453 -4.10 43.21 -6.70
CA SER A 453 -4.68 44.11 -5.68
C SER A 453 -6.20 43.99 -5.52
N ASN A 454 -6.91 43.43 -6.51
CA ASN A 454 -8.36 43.30 -6.50
C ASN A 454 -8.81 42.06 -5.72
N THR A 455 -9.28 42.27 -4.49
CA THR A 455 -9.85 41.21 -3.61
C THR A 455 -11.24 40.71 -4.03
N LYS A 456 -11.69 41.01 -5.26
CA LYS A 456 -13.03 40.62 -5.76
C LYS A 456 -13.11 39.21 -6.33
N GLU A 457 -11.97 38.58 -6.62
CA GLU A 457 -11.91 37.18 -7.08
C GLU A 457 -11.44 36.28 -5.92
N THR A 458 -12.41 35.73 -5.19
CA THR A 458 -12.21 34.91 -3.97
C THR A 458 -11.54 33.55 -4.20
N TYR A 459 -11.02 33.27 -5.40
CA TYR A 459 -10.65 31.93 -5.87
C TYR A 459 -9.23 31.79 -6.44
N GLN A 460 -8.45 32.86 -6.50
CA GLN A 460 -7.04 32.78 -6.88
C GLN A 460 -6.15 32.47 -5.66
N THR A 461 -5.11 31.65 -5.84
CA THR A 461 -4.09 31.40 -4.80
C THR A 461 -2.76 32.04 -5.21
N SER A 462 -1.92 32.40 -4.23
CA SER A 462 -0.61 33.02 -4.50
C SER A 462 0.39 32.10 -5.22
N SER A 463 0.09 30.79 -5.25
CA SER A 463 0.95 29.70 -5.74
C SER A 463 2.33 29.61 -5.08
N ARG A 464 2.50 30.23 -3.89
CA ARG A 464 3.75 30.37 -3.14
C ARG A 464 3.66 29.66 -1.79
N TYR A 465 4.60 28.77 -1.52
CA TYR A 465 4.71 27.98 -0.29
C TYR A 465 6.05 28.30 0.38
N ARG A 466 6.01 28.89 1.58
CA ARG A 466 7.17 29.45 2.28
C ARG A 466 7.65 28.52 3.39
N CYS A 467 8.93 28.16 3.38
CA CYS A 467 9.52 27.38 4.46
C CYS A 467 9.79 28.28 5.69
N MET A 468 9.23 27.93 6.85
CA MET A 468 9.34 28.77 8.06
C MET A 468 10.76 28.90 8.64
N LYS A 469 11.68 27.98 8.30
CA LYS A 469 13.08 28.02 8.75
C LYS A 469 13.92 29.00 7.91
N CYS A 470 14.00 28.79 6.60
CA CYS A 470 14.84 29.59 5.70
C CYS A 470 14.12 30.78 5.05
N LYS A 471 12.79 30.90 5.22
CA LYS A 471 11.91 31.94 4.67
C LYS A 471 11.87 32.04 3.14
N LYS A 472 12.39 31.04 2.41
CA LYS A 472 12.38 30.97 0.95
C LYS A 472 11.06 30.40 0.43
N ASP A 473 10.70 30.84 -0.78
CA ASP A 473 9.42 30.51 -1.46
C ASP A 473 9.59 29.40 -2.51
N PHE A 474 8.65 28.47 -2.53
CA PHE A 474 8.57 27.32 -3.44
C PHE A 474 7.21 27.26 -4.14
N CYS A 475 7.13 26.62 -5.32
CA CYS A 475 5.86 26.29 -5.99
C CYS A 475 5.30 24.95 -5.49
N ILE A 476 4.05 24.64 -5.81
CA ILE A 476 3.36 23.41 -5.36
C ILE A 476 4.09 22.12 -5.74
N ASP A 477 4.66 22.02 -6.94
CA ASP A 477 5.35 20.79 -7.36
C ASP A 477 6.72 20.64 -6.67
N CYS A 478 7.40 21.74 -6.34
CA CYS A 478 8.58 21.71 -5.48
C CYS A 478 8.21 21.36 -4.03
N ASP A 479 7.10 21.87 -3.50
CA ASP A 479 6.61 21.55 -2.16
C ASP A 479 6.27 20.05 -2.03
N VAL A 480 5.55 19.49 -3.00
CA VAL A 480 5.27 18.05 -3.10
C VAL A 480 6.55 17.23 -3.21
N PHE A 481 7.46 17.56 -4.14
CA PHE A 481 8.71 16.80 -4.32
C PHE A 481 9.64 16.86 -3.08
N VAL A 482 9.65 18.00 -2.39
CA VAL A 482 10.41 18.19 -1.15
C VAL A 482 9.82 17.38 0.00
N HIS A 483 8.50 17.27 0.13
CA HIS A 483 7.87 16.48 1.20
C HIS A 483 7.78 14.98 0.88
N GLU A 484 7.62 14.59 -0.38
CA GLU A 484 7.42 13.18 -0.79
C GLU A 484 8.69 12.44 -1.21
N THR A 485 9.78 13.11 -1.59
CA THR A 485 10.97 12.44 -2.14
C THR A 485 12.30 12.91 -1.56
N LEU A 486 12.50 14.22 -1.38
CA LEU A 486 13.75 14.71 -0.77
C LEU A 486 13.74 14.65 0.76
N HIS A 487 12.56 14.81 1.36
CA HIS A 487 12.29 14.98 2.80
C HIS A 487 13.11 16.08 3.51
N ASN A 488 13.84 16.90 2.75
CA ASN A 488 14.75 17.94 3.24
C ASN A 488 14.53 19.22 2.40
N CYS A 489 14.52 20.39 3.04
CA CYS A 489 14.32 21.67 2.34
C CYS A 489 15.66 22.16 1.75
N PRO A 490 15.82 22.26 0.41
CA PRO A 490 17.07 22.73 -0.20
C PRO A 490 17.44 24.16 0.25
N GLY A 491 16.41 24.96 0.58
CA GLY A 491 16.58 26.30 1.11
C GLY A 491 17.19 26.37 2.51
N CYS A 492 17.10 25.29 3.30
CA CYS A 492 17.76 25.18 4.61
C CYS A 492 19.19 24.67 4.47
N GLU A 493 19.41 23.60 3.70
CA GLU A 493 20.75 23.01 3.49
C GLU A 493 21.72 24.01 2.86
N SER A 494 21.24 24.86 1.95
CA SER A 494 22.01 25.97 1.35
C SER A 494 22.38 27.11 2.33
N HIS A 495 22.01 27.01 3.60
CA HIS A 495 22.46 27.88 4.70
C HIS A 495 23.14 27.11 5.84
N ALA A 496 23.43 25.82 5.66
CA ALA A 496 24.08 24.96 6.65
C ALA A 496 25.60 24.76 6.41
N CYS A 497 26.18 25.55 5.50
CA CYS A 497 27.62 25.64 5.21
C CYS A 497 28.15 27.03 5.59
#